data_AF-A0A9D6QM48-F1
#
_entry.id   AF-A0A9D6QM48-F1
#
_cell.length_a   1.000
_cell.length_b   1.000
_cell.length_c   1.000
_cell.angle_alpha   90.00
_cell.angle_beta   90.00
_cell.angle_gamma   90.00
#
_symmetry.space_group_name_H-M   'P 1'
#
loop_
_entity.id
_entity.type
_entity.pdbx_description
1 polymer ?
#
loop_
_entity_poly.entity_id
_entity_poly.type
_entity_poly.pdbx_seq_one_letter_code
_entity_poly.pdbx_strand_id
1 'polypeptide(L)'
;EPRTEVIGIDEAQFLGEDIVDVCTKLADSGKRVIVAGLDTDFMGRPFEPMPRLLSVAEEIHKLLAICVRCGNPAVHTQRLIASEDLIVVGAGGMYEARCRRCFDPQLAHEKLEEEKHAPGKLRAV
;
A
#
# COMPACT_ATOMS: atom_id res chain seq x y z
N GLU A 1 16.31 4.28 -32.93
CA GLU A 1 15.04 4.32 -32.16
C GLU A 1 15.19 3.48 -30.90
N PRO A 2 14.76 3.97 -29.72
CA PRO A 2 14.68 3.10 -28.55
C PRO A 2 13.59 2.06 -28.79
N ARG A 3 13.93 0.76 -28.71
CA ARG A 3 13.06 -0.37 -29.04
C ARG A 3 11.90 -0.60 -28.05
N THR A 4 11.84 0.16 -26.96
CA THR A 4 10.87 -0.05 -25.88
C THR A 4 9.55 0.65 -26.18
N GLU A 5 8.50 -0.16 -26.29
CA GLU A 5 7.12 0.28 -26.52
C GLU A 5 6.27 0.30 -25.24
N VAL A 6 6.60 -0.57 -24.27
CA VAL A 6 5.86 -0.74 -23.02
C VAL A 6 6.79 -0.66 -21.81
N ILE A 7 6.38 0.07 -20.77
CA ILE A 7 7.07 0.17 -19.49
C ILE A 7 6.13 -0.30 -18.38
N GLY A 8 6.57 -1.27 -17.58
CA GLY A 8 5.91 -1.69 -16.35
C GLY A 8 6.62 -1.12 -15.13
N ILE A 9 5.86 -0.56 -14.19
CA ILE A 9 6.33 -0.04 -12.91
C ILE A 9 5.52 -0.72 -11.83
N ASP A 10 6.17 -1.46 -10.94
CA ASP A 10 5.53 -2.09 -9.79
C ASP A 10 5.90 -1.36 -8.51
N GLU A 11 5.02 -1.43 -7.50
CA GLU A 11 5.19 -0.79 -6.20
C GLU A 11 5.48 0.72 -6.27
N ALA A 12 4.78 1.42 -7.17
CA ALA A 12 5.04 2.84 -7.47
C ALA A 12 4.93 3.78 -6.26
N GLN A 13 4.19 3.39 -5.22
CA GLN A 13 4.13 4.11 -3.95
C GLN A 13 5.49 4.27 -3.25
N PHE A 14 6.50 3.48 -3.61
CA PHE A 14 7.85 3.59 -3.06
C PHE A 14 8.82 4.42 -3.92
N LEU A 15 8.39 4.92 -5.09
CA LEU A 15 9.26 5.62 -6.04
C LEU A 15 9.26 7.14 -5.88
N GLY A 16 8.46 7.68 -4.96
CA GLY A 16 8.37 9.12 -4.69
C GLY A 16 7.59 9.89 -5.77
N GLU A 17 7.35 11.18 -5.52
CA GLU A 17 6.44 12.00 -6.34
C GLU A 17 6.87 12.20 -7.80
N ASP A 18 8.17 12.20 -8.06
CA ASP A 18 8.74 12.40 -9.40
C ASP A 18 8.25 11.35 -10.42
N ILE A 19 7.79 10.18 -9.93
CA ILE A 19 7.27 9.11 -10.79
C ILE A 19 6.07 9.57 -11.62
N VAL A 20 5.28 10.53 -11.14
CA VAL A 20 4.12 11.09 -11.86
C VAL A 20 4.60 11.77 -13.14
N ASP A 21 5.61 12.63 -13.03
CA ASP A 21 6.18 13.37 -14.15
C ASP A 21 6.90 12.42 -15.13
N VAL A 22 7.59 11.41 -14.61
CA VAL A 22 8.24 10.37 -15.42
C VAL A 22 7.21 9.59 -16.23
N CYS A 23 6.14 9.11 -15.61
CA CYS A 23 5.08 8.37 -16.30
C CYS A 23 4.42 9.22 -17.38
N THR A 24 4.11 10.49 -17.08
CA THR A 24 3.51 11.43 -18.03
C THR A 24 4.42 11.64 -19.24
N LYS A 25 5.71 11.94 -19.03
CA LYS A 25 6.68 12.13 -20.12
C LYS A 25 6.87 10.87 -20.98
N LEU A 26 6.85 9.69 -20.37
CA LEU A 26 6.94 8.42 -21.09
C LEU A 26 5.70 8.19 -21.95
N ALA A 27 4.51 8.44 -21.41
CA ALA A 27 3.25 8.35 -22.15
C ALA A 27 3.21 9.35 -23.32
N ASP A 28 3.56 10.61 -23.09
CA ASP A 28 3.66 11.66 -24.11
C ASP A 28 4.64 11.30 -25.25
N SER A 29 5.66 10.49 -24.95
CA SER A 29 6.60 9.98 -25.95
C SER A 29 6.07 8.80 -26.78
N GLY A 30 4.78 8.49 -26.66
CA GLY A 30 4.08 7.42 -27.39
C GLY A 30 4.26 6.03 -26.80
N LYS A 31 4.63 5.91 -25.52
CA LYS A 31 4.85 4.62 -24.85
C LYS A 31 3.66 4.22 -24.01
N ARG A 32 3.39 2.92 -23.93
CA ARG A 32 2.40 2.40 -22.98
C ARG A 32 3.05 2.24 -21.61
N VAL A 33 2.58 2.99 -20.62
CA VAL A 33 3.05 2.91 -19.24
C VAL A 33 2.01 2.18 -18.40
N ILE A 34 2.42 1.11 -17.71
CA ILE A 34 1.57 0.32 -16.81
C ILE A 34 2.13 0.48 -15.41
N VAL A 35 1.37 1.09 -14.52
CA VAL A 35 1.78 1.35 -13.14
C VAL A 35 0.93 0.53 -12.18
N ALA A 36 1.58 -0.20 -11.29
CA ALA A 36 0.96 -0.94 -10.20
C ALA A 36 1.48 -0.41 -8.86
N GLY A 37 0.62 -0.43 -7.85
CA GLY A 37 0.96 0.02 -6.51
C GLY A 37 -0.23 0.00 -5.56
N LEU A 38 0.06 0.23 -4.29
CA LEU A 38 -0.93 0.31 -3.22
C LEU A 38 -1.61 1.69 -3.24
N ASP A 39 -2.92 1.75 -3.37
CA ASP A 39 -3.65 3.01 -3.35
C ASP A 39 -3.84 3.59 -1.94
N THR A 40 -3.74 2.75 -0.92
CA THR A 40 -3.86 3.12 0.49
C THR A 40 -2.83 2.42 1.36
N ASP A 41 -2.45 3.07 2.47
CA ASP A 41 -1.61 2.49 3.50
C ASP A 41 -2.41 1.56 4.45
N PHE A 42 -1.74 0.98 5.44
CA PHE A 42 -2.38 0.06 6.39
C PHE A 42 -3.43 0.73 7.30
N MET A 43 -3.45 2.07 7.35
CA MET A 43 -4.46 2.85 8.06
C MET A 43 -5.62 3.26 7.13
N GLY A 44 -5.58 2.86 5.86
CA GLY A 44 -6.58 3.21 4.86
C GLY A 44 -6.47 4.64 4.35
N ARG A 45 -5.34 5.31 4.58
CA ARG A 45 -5.07 6.66 4.07
C ARG A 45 -4.48 6.56 2.67
N PRO A 46 -4.70 7.54 1.78
CA PRO A 46 -4.08 7.54 0.46
C PRO A 46 -2.57 7.37 0.55
N PHE A 47 -2.00 6.51 -0.30
CA PHE A 47 -0.55 6.30 -0.36
C PHE A 47 0.03 7.10 -1.53
N GLU A 48 0.69 8.22 -1.24
CA GLU A 48 1.36 9.00 -2.27
C GLU A 48 2.48 8.18 -2.96
N PRO A 49 2.62 8.27 -4.30
CA PRO A 49 2.00 9.23 -5.21
C PRO A 49 0.79 8.67 -5.98
N MET A 50 0.19 7.56 -5.52
CA MET A 50 -0.86 6.87 -6.26
C MET A 50 -2.08 7.74 -6.56
N PRO A 51 -2.61 8.60 -5.66
CA PRO A 51 -3.72 9.50 -5.99
C PRO A 51 -3.45 10.38 -7.21
N ARG A 52 -2.21 10.89 -7.34
CA ARG A 52 -1.80 11.72 -8.47
C ARG A 52 -1.66 10.90 -9.75
N LEU A 53 -1.04 9.72 -9.69
CA LEU A 53 -0.96 8.79 -10.82
C LEU A 53 -2.36 8.44 -11.35
N LEU A 54 -3.30 8.16 -10.45
CA LEU A 54 -4.69 7.89 -10.82
C LEU A 54 -5.37 9.08 -11.50
N SER A 55 -5.07 10.32 -11.10
CA SER A 55 -5.68 11.50 -11.72
C SER A 55 -5.23 11.79 -13.16
N VAL A 56 -4.06 11.30 -13.56
CA VAL A 56 -3.48 11.53 -14.90
C VAL A 56 -3.57 10.31 -15.81
N ALA A 57 -3.95 9.14 -15.30
CA ALA A 57 -4.03 7.91 -16.07
C ALA A 57 -5.25 7.86 -17.00
N GLU A 58 -5.08 7.31 -18.20
CA GLU A 58 -6.18 7.05 -19.14
C GLU A 58 -7.08 5.88 -18.71
N GLU A 59 -6.52 4.90 -17.99
CA GLU A 59 -7.22 3.69 -17.55
C GLU A 59 -6.84 3.31 -16.11
N ILE A 60 -7.83 2.98 -15.28
CA ILE A 60 -7.64 2.66 -13.86
C ILE A 60 -8.32 1.33 -13.55
N HIS A 61 -7.56 0.39 -13.00
CA HIS A 61 -8.06 -0.88 -12.48
C HIS A 61 -7.78 -0.97 -10.98
N LYS A 62 -8.84 -0.97 -10.16
CA LYS A 62 -8.73 -1.23 -8.73
C LYS A 62 -9.05 -2.68 -8.42
N LEU A 63 -8.02 -3.45 -8.10
CA LEU A 63 -8.16 -4.86 -7.77
C LEU A 63 -8.62 -5.04 -6.32
N LEU A 64 -9.47 -6.04 -6.09
CA LEU A 64 -9.94 -6.41 -4.76
C LEU A 64 -9.41 -7.80 -4.39
N ALA A 65 -9.00 -7.96 -3.14
CA ALA A 65 -8.64 -9.25 -2.57
C ALA A 65 -9.87 -9.95 -1.96
N ILE A 66 -9.66 -11.08 -1.28
CA ILE A 66 -10.68 -11.77 -0.49
C ILE A 66 -10.44 -11.47 0.99
N CYS A 67 -11.47 -11.05 1.70
CA CYS A 67 -11.37 -10.75 3.12
C CYS A 67 -11.12 -12.05 3.91
N VAL A 68 -9.97 -12.14 4.57
CA VAL A 68 -9.58 -13.30 5.38
C VAL A 68 -10.54 -13.53 6.56
N ARG A 69 -11.31 -12.51 6.93
CA ARG A 69 -12.23 -12.52 8.08
C ARG A 69 -13.61 -13.06 7.77
N CYS A 70 -14.13 -12.76 6.57
CA CYS A 70 -15.53 -13.02 6.24
C CYS A 70 -15.80 -13.45 4.79
N GLY A 71 -14.77 -13.58 3.95
CA GLY A 71 -14.88 -14.04 2.55
C GLY A 71 -15.36 -12.97 1.54
N ASN A 72 -15.86 -11.82 1.98
CA ASN A 72 -16.28 -10.74 1.09
C ASN A 72 -15.09 -10.08 0.36
N PRO A 73 -15.33 -9.35 -0.75
CA PRO A 73 -14.29 -8.55 -1.39
C PRO A 73 -13.59 -7.59 -0.40
N ALA A 74 -12.27 -7.59 -0.43
CA ALA A 74 -11.41 -6.82 0.45
C ALA A 74 -10.70 -5.69 -0.31
N VAL A 75 -10.66 -4.52 0.34
CA VAL A 75 -10.11 -3.28 -0.21
C VAL A 75 -9.04 -2.67 0.70
N HIS A 76 -8.84 -3.23 1.90
CA HIS A 76 -7.87 -2.74 2.87
C HIS A 76 -6.81 -3.79 3.17
N THR A 77 -5.61 -3.32 3.43
CA THR A 77 -4.50 -4.11 3.98
C THR A 77 -4.46 -3.88 5.49
N GLN A 78 -4.87 -4.86 6.27
CA GLN A 78 -4.83 -4.80 7.73
C GLN A 78 -3.43 -5.16 8.22
N ARG A 79 -2.80 -4.29 9.01
CA ARG A 79 -1.58 -4.64 9.77
C ARG A 79 -1.95 -5.42 11.04
N LEU A 80 -1.18 -6.47 11.32
CA LEU A 80 -1.37 -7.39 12.46
C LEU A 80 -0.25 -7.35 13.49
N ILE A 81 0.87 -6.71 13.16
CA ILE A 81 2.03 -6.54 14.04
C ILE A 81 2.03 -5.18 14.71
N ALA A 82 2.62 -5.14 15.90
CA ALA A 82 2.93 -3.92 16.61
C ALA A 82 4.16 -3.24 15.96
N SER A 83 3.95 -2.22 15.12
CA SER A 83 5.04 -1.42 14.54
C SER A 83 4.57 0.00 14.26
N GLU A 84 5.42 0.97 14.60
CA GLU A 84 5.21 2.41 14.32
C GLU A 84 5.64 2.79 12.89
N ASP A 85 6.37 1.92 12.18
CA ASP A 85 6.90 2.21 10.85
C ASP A 85 5.78 2.25 9.81
N LEU A 86 5.74 3.25 8.93
CA LEU A 86 4.74 3.30 7.85
C LEU A 86 4.83 2.06 6.95
N ILE A 87 6.05 1.60 6.69
CA ILE A 87 6.36 0.50 5.78
C ILE A 87 7.13 -0.55 6.57
N VAL A 88 6.60 -1.77 6.61
CA VAL A 88 7.35 -2.94 7.06
C VAL A 88 7.34 -3.93 5.92
N VAL A 89 8.54 -4.21 5.38
CA VAL A 89 8.75 -5.13 4.27
C VAL A 89 9.01 -6.52 4.83
N GLY A 90 8.22 -7.51 4.38
CA GLY A 90 8.31 -8.90 4.80
C GLY A 90 6.99 -9.64 4.60
N ALA A 91 7.05 -10.93 4.25
CA ALA A 91 5.86 -11.76 4.03
C ALA A 91 5.74 -12.89 5.06
N GLY A 92 4.51 -13.08 5.56
CA GLY A 92 4.09 -14.14 6.48
C GLY A 92 3.52 -13.58 7.80
N GLY A 93 2.19 -13.46 7.90
CA GLY A 93 1.50 -13.15 9.17
C GLY A 93 1.50 -11.68 9.61
N MET A 94 2.18 -10.77 8.89
CA MET A 94 2.24 -9.34 9.25
C MET A 94 1.02 -8.53 8.77
N TYR A 95 0.44 -8.94 7.64
CA TYR A 95 -0.69 -8.25 7.01
C TYR A 95 -1.73 -9.25 6.51
N GLU A 96 -2.99 -8.81 6.43
CA GLU A 96 -4.06 -9.57 5.79
C GLU A 96 -5.08 -8.67 5.08
N ALA A 97 -5.77 -9.21 4.07
CA ALA A 97 -6.79 -8.48 3.35
C ALA A 97 -8.10 -8.38 4.16
N ARG A 98 -8.65 -7.17 4.29
CA ARG A 98 -9.92 -6.90 4.99
C ARG A 98 -10.91 -6.14 4.11
N CYS A 99 -12.18 -6.52 4.23
CA CYS A 99 -13.29 -5.71 3.73
C CYS A 99 -13.54 -4.52 4.66
N ARG A 100 -14.30 -3.53 4.19
CA ARG A 100 -14.61 -2.32 4.96
C ARG A 100 -15.18 -2.59 6.36
N ARG A 101 -15.99 -3.65 6.52
CA ARG A 101 -16.60 -4.03 7.80
C ARG A 101 -15.60 -4.66 8.78
N CYS A 102 -14.60 -5.36 8.28
CA CYS A 102 -13.65 -6.14 9.09
C CYS A 102 -12.30 -5.45 9.26
N PHE A 103 -12.12 -4.26 8.65
CA PHE A 103 -10.92 -3.45 8.75
C PHE A 103 -10.96 -2.64 10.04
N ASP A 104 -9.85 -2.64 10.76
CA ASP A 104 -9.64 -1.86 11.97
C ASP A 104 -8.26 -1.19 11.91
N PRO A 105 -8.19 0.13 11.63
CA PRO A 105 -6.93 0.85 11.53
C PRO A 105 -6.19 0.97 12.87
N GLN A 106 -6.85 0.75 14.01
CA GLN A 106 -6.26 0.89 15.34
C GLN A 106 -5.64 -0.39 15.88
N LEU A 107 -5.98 -1.56 15.32
CA LEU A 107 -5.52 -2.87 15.79
C LEU A 107 -3.99 -2.96 15.98
N ALA A 108 -3.20 -2.36 15.08
CA ALA A 108 -1.74 -2.36 15.19
C ALA A 108 -1.22 -1.46 16.34
N HIS A 109 -1.89 -0.34 16.59
CA HIS A 109 -1.59 0.56 17.70
C HIS A 109 -1.99 -0.04 19.04
N GLU A 110 -3.15 -0.70 19.12
CA GLU A 110 -3.59 -1.41 20.32
C GLU A 110 -2.57 -2.48 20.72
N LYS A 111 -2.09 -3.25 19.75
CA LYS A 111 -1.02 -4.24 19.95
C LYS A 111 0.30 -3.62 20.43
N LEU A 112 0.68 -2.45 19.90
CA LEU A 112 1.85 -1.71 20.37
C LEU A 112 1.71 -1.34 21.85
N GLU A 113 0.54 -0.84 22.25
CA GLU A 113 0.29 -0.45 23.64
C GLU A 113 0.23 -1.67 24.57
N GLU A 114 -0.38 -2.77 24.16
CA GLU A 114 -0.33 -4.04 24.90
C GLU A 114 1.11 -4.53 25.13
N GLU A 115 1.96 -4.47 24.09
CA GLU A 115 3.36 -4.88 24.19
C GLU A 115 4.22 -3.95 25.06
N LYS A 116 3.85 -2.66 25.19
CA LYS A 116 4.48 -1.69 26.10
C LYS A 116 4.09 -1.91 27.55
N HIS A 117 2.87 -2.37 27.81
CA HIS A 117 2.32 -2.57 29.17
C HIS A 117 2.40 -4.02 29.68
N ALA A 118 2.93 -4.95 28.86
CA ALA A 118 3.10 -6.34 29.26
C ALA A 118 4.04 -6.47 30.48
N PRO A 119 3.61 -7.16 31.56
CA PRO A 119 4.42 -7.32 32.76
C PRO A 119 5.68 -8.14 32.46
N GLY A 120 6.85 -7.49 32.49
CA GLY A 120 8.15 -8.17 32.35
C GLY A 120 9.18 -7.50 31.42
N LYS A 121 8.83 -6.48 30.63
CA LYS A 121 9.85 -5.70 29.89
C LYS A 121 10.43 -4.61 30.81
N LEU A 122 11.70 -4.76 31.21
CA LEU A 122 12.44 -3.71 31.89
C LEU A 122 12.32 -2.41 31.08
N ARG A 123 11.91 -1.32 31.74
CA ARG A 123 12.10 0.03 31.22
C ARG A 123 13.61 0.25 31.10
N ALA A 124 14.15 0.17 29.89
CA ALA A 124 15.49 0.65 29.61
C ALA A 124 15.46 2.17 29.79
N VAL A 125 16.16 2.63 30.82
CA VAL A 125 16.42 4.04 31.12
C VAL A 125 17.53 4.53 30.21
#